data_AF-A0A7U9T1D9-F1
#
_entry.id   AF-A0A7U9T1D9-F1
#
_cell.length_a   1.000
_cell.length_b   1.000
_cell.length_c   1.000
_cell.angle_alpha   90.00
_cell.angle_beta   90.00
_cell.angle_gamma   90.00
#
_symmetry.space_group_name_H-M   'P 1'
#
loop_
_entity.id
_entity.type
_entity.pdbx_description
1 polymer ?
#
loop_
_entity_poly.entity_id
_entity_poly.type
_entity_poly.pdbx_seq_one_letter_code
_entity_poly.pdbx_strand_id
1 'polypeptide(L)' 'MVQSVTYQRETRTVPFQGKTIVLESLTPVLSPKEKERRKKEIERCLYDVFSKYRQSRR' A
#
# COMPACT_ATOMS: atom_id res chain seq x y z
N MET A 1 13.69 17.57 -10.23
CA MET A 1 12.37 18.14 -9.86
C MET A 1 11.75 17.22 -8.83
N VAL A 2 11.52 17.67 -7.59
CA VAL A 2 10.84 16.85 -6.58
C VAL A 2 9.36 16.90 -6.91
N GLN A 3 8.82 15.77 -7.36
CA GLN A 3 7.41 15.64 -7.69
C GLN A 3 6.60 15.79 -6.38
N SER A 4 5.78 16.83 -6.27
CA SER A 4 4.96 17.07 -5.09
C SER A 4 3.87 16.00 -5.01
N VAL A 5 4.07 14.99 -4.18
CA VAL A 5 3.05 13.97 -3.90
C VAL A 5 1.95 14.62 -3.07
N THR A 6 0.74 14.69 -3.62
CA THR A 6 -0.44 15.11 -2.85
C THR A 6 -0.86 13.96 -1.95
N TYR A 7 -1.19 14.25 -0.68
CA TYR A 7 -1.64 13.25 0.27
C TYR A 7 -3.08 13.53 0.68
N GLN A 8 -3.88 12.46 0.72
CA GLN A 8 -5.19 12.48 1.34
C GLN A 8 -5.01 12.11 2.81
N ARG A 9 -5.48 12.99 3.70
CA ARG A 9 -5.37 12.80 5.15
C ARG A 9 -6.68 12.30 5.71
N GLU A 10 -6.58 11.30 6.57
CA GLU A 10 -7.69 10.78 7.35
C GLU A 10 -7.31 10.69 8.82
N THR A 11 -8.13 11.24 9.70
CA THR A 11 -7.91 11.21 11.15
C THR A 11 -8.95 10.28 11.78
N ARG A 12 -8.48 9.30 12.54
CA ARG A 12 -9.34 8.34 13.24
C ARG A 12 -8.91 8.22 14.69
N THR A 13 -9.89 8.09 15.58
CA THR A 13 -9.64 7.81 16.99
C THR A 13 -9.77 6.32 17.21
N VAL A 14 -8.71 5.67 17.67
CA VAL A 14 -8.68 4.21 17.85
C VAL A 14 -8.26 3.85 19.28
N PRO A 15 -8.89 2.83 19.90
CA PRO A 15 -8.40 2.29 21.15
C PRO A 15 -7.13 1.45 20.89
N PHE A 16 -6.07 1.71 21.64
CA PHE A 16 -4.82 0.97 21.60
C PHE A 16 -4.26 0.81 23.02
N GLN A 17 -4.09 -0.43 23.47
CA GLN A 17 -3.55 -0.77 24.80
C GLN A 17 -4.28 -0.08 25.97
N GLY A 18 -5.61 -0.03 25.92
CA GLY A 18 -6.43 0.60 26.98
C GLY A 18 -6.39 2.13 26.99
N LYS A 19 -5.75 2.76 25.98
CA LYS A 19 -5.76 4.21 25.76
C LYS A 19 -6.43 4.53 24.44
N THR A 20 -7.01 5.71 24.35
CA THR A 20 -7.56 6.23 23.10
C THR A 20 -6.50 7.08 22.42
N ILE A 21 -6.08 6.70 21.21
CA ILE A 21 -5.08 7.43 20.43
C ILE A 21 -5.70 8.04 19.18
N VAL A 22 -5.16 9.18 18.74
CA VAL A 22 -5.48 9.79 17.45
C VAL A 22 -4.49 9.27 16.42
N LEU A 23 -5.01 8.64 15.38
CA LEU A 23 -4.25 8.13 14.25
C LEU A 23 -4.50 9.03 13.03
N GLU A 24 -3.44 9.64 12.51
CA GLU A 24 -3.45 10.33 11.22
C GLU A 24 -2.86 9.43 10.13
N SER A 25 -3.71 9.00 9.20
CA SER A 25 -3.31 8.23 8.03
C SER A 25 -3.15 9.16 6.83
N LEU A 26 -1.98 9.06 6.16
CA LEU A 26 -1.69 9.79 4.92
C LEU A 26 -1.64 8.80 3.77
N THR A 27 -2.59 8.91 2.85
CA THR A 27 -2.63 8.09 1.63
C THR A 27 -2.17 8.93 0.43
N PRO A 28 -1.13 8.53 -0.32
CA PRO A 28 -0.69 9.28 -1.48
C PRO A 28 -1.76 9.25 -2.58
N VAL A 29 -2.10 10.44 -3.09
CA VAL A 29 -3.01 10.61 -4.23
C VAL A 29 -2.20 10.39 -5.50
N LEU A 30 -2.29 9.17 -6.01
CA LEU A 30 -1.63 8.77 -7.25
C LEU A 30 -2.52 9.06 -8.46
N SER A 31 -1.91 9.47 -9.57
CA SER A 31 -2.60 9.54 -10.86
C SER A 31 -3.06 8.15 -11.31
N PRO A 32 -4.11 8.02 -12.14
CA PRO A 32 -4.58 6.72 -12.64
C PRO A 32 -3.45 5.89 -13.29
N LYS A 33 -2.55 6.53 -14.04
CA LYS A 33 -1.42 5.89 -14.70
C LYS A 33 -0.41 5.30 -13.69
N GLU A 34 -0.12 6.02 -12.62
CA GLU A 34 0.79 5.54 -11.57
C GLU A 34 0.17 4.43 -10.73
N LYS A 35 -1.14 4.52 -10.44
CA LYS A 35 -1.89 3.43 -9.78
C LYS A 35 -1.80 2.14 -10.59
N GLU A 36 -2.07 2.21 -11.89
CA GLU A 36 -1.99 1.04 -12.78
C GLU A 36 -0.57 0.48 -12.88
N ARG A 37 0.46 1.34 -12.96
CA ARG A 37 1.86 0.89 -12.96
C ARG A 37 2.19 0.12 -11.67
N ARG A 38 1.80 0.65 -10.51
CA ARG A 38 2.07 0.03 -9.21
C ARG A 38 1.28 -1.25 -9.00
N LYS A 39 0.02 -1.29 -9.49
CA LYS A 39 -0.81 -2.50 -9.48
C LYS A 39 -0.14 -3.63 -10.28
N LYS A 40 0.33 -3.36 -11.50
CA LYS A 40 1.04 -4.34 -12.33
C LYS A 40 2.34 -4.84 -11.69
N GLU A 41 3.06 -3.96 -11.01
CA GLU A 41 4.28 -4.33 -10.29
C GLU A 41 4.00 -5.27 -9.12
N ILE A 42 2.95 -4.98 -8.33
CA ILE A 42 2.50 -5.85 -7.24
C ILE A 42 2.05 -7.21 -7.79
N GLU A 43 1.26 -7.22 -8.86
CA GLU A 43 0.78 -8.45 -9.50
C GLU A 43 1.94 -9.33 -9.99
N ARG A 44 2.96 -8.73 -10.63
CA ARG A 44 4.17 -9.44 -11.04
C ARG A 44 4.92 -10.04 -9.84
N CYS A 45 5.12 -9.26 -8.79
CA CYS A 45 5.79 -9.74 -7.58
C CYS A 45 5.03 -10.90 -6.93
N LEU A 46 3.70 -10.80 -6.83
CA LEU A 46 2.85 -11.87 -6.33
C LEU A 46 2.95 -13.13 -7.20
N TYR A 47 2.93 -12.98 -8.52
CA TYR A 47 3.10 -14.09 -9.45
C TYR A 47 4.43 -14.82 -9.23
N ASP A 48 5.53 -14.07 -9.08
CA ASP A 48 6.86 -14.65 -8.85
C ASP A 48 6.90 -15.42 -7.52
N VAL A 49 6.35 -14.84 -6.46
CA VAL A 49 6.25 -15.46 -5.13
C VAL A 49 5.44 -16.76 -5.21
N PHE A 50 4.23 -16.73 -5.78
CA PHE A 50 3.39 -17.91 -5.88
C PHE A 50 4.01 -18.98 -6.79
N SER A 51 4.67 -18.58 -7.88
CA SER A 51 5.36 -19.50 -8.78
C SER A 51 6.50 -20.23 -8.07
N LYS A 52 7.30 -19.53 -7.26
CA LYS A 52 8.37 -20.11 -6.45
C LYS A 52 7.85 -21.21 -5.51
N TYR A 53 6.80 -20.91 -4.75
CA TYR A 53 6.23 -21.86 -3.79
C TYR A 53 5.41 -22.98 -4.43
N ARG A 54 4.90 -22.79 -5.64
CA ARG A 54 4.25 -23.86 -6.42
C ARG A 54 5.27 -24.88 -6.91
N GLN A 55 6.46 -24.44 -7.35
CA GLN A 55 7.51 -25.34 -7.86
C GLN A 55 8.16 -26.15 -6.74
N SER A 56 8.34 -25.58 -5.55
CA SER A 56 8.91 -26.28 -4.38
C SER A 56 7.98 -27.34 -3.76
N ARG A 57 6.74 -27.45 -4.25
CA ARG A 57 5.71 -28.37 -3.72
C ARG A 57 5.41 -29.52 -4.69
N ARG A 58 6.14 -29.60 -5.81
CA ARG A 58 6.21 -30.75 -6.73
C ARG A 58 7.50 -31.51 -6.47
#